data_AF-A0A2T5BAV7-F1
#
_entry.id   AF-A0A2T5BAV7-F1
#
_cell.length_a   1.000
_cell.length_b   1.000
_cell.length_c   1.000
_cell.angle_alpha   90.00
_cell.angle_beta   90.00
_cell.angle_gamma   90.00
#
_symmetry.space_group_name_H-M   'P 1'
#
loop_
_entity.id
_entity.type
_entity.pdbx_description
1 polymer ?
#
loop_
_entity_poly.entity_id
_entity_poly.type
_entity_poly.pdbx_seq_one_letter_code
_entity_poly.pdbx_strand_id
1 'polypeptide(L)'
;MRSKVIIGAVCAVLSTVNFAVAEVLTVGDFVQAAETNVGYRRVIEGAGRGMEGVNLHLYAVKQPELYCPPEKMAFTGDQYVEILANRARRSPALASMPAGLIGYAMLGALIQTFPCP
;
A
#
# COMPACT_ATOMS: atom_id res chain seq x y z
N MET A 1 31.66 25.70 59.58
CA MET A 1 32.31 26.12 58.31
C MET A 1 32.08 25.02 57.27
N ARG A 2 31.24 25.33 56.28
CA ARG A 2 31.15 24.73 54.92
C ARG A 2 30.63 23.29 54.74
N SER A 3 29.31 23.24 54.54
CA SER A 3 28.56 22.30 53.73
C SER A 3 29.21 22.04 52.36
N LYS A 4 29.22 20.77 51.93
CA LYS A 4 29.37 20.33 50.53
C LYS A 4 28.26 19.31 50.30
N VAL A 5 27.09 19.72 49.81
CA VAL A 5 26.73 19.67 48.39
C VAL A 5 27.28 18.42 47.71
N ILE A 6 26.52 17.33 47.78
CA ILE A 6 26.52 16.28 46.74
C ILE A 6 25.05 16.04 46.37
N ILE A 7 24.50 17.06 45.70
CA ILE A 7 23.32 16.93 44.85
C ILE A 7 23.84 16.25 43.58
N GLY A 8 23.67 14.93 43.45
CA GLY A 8 24.35 14.24 42.37
C GLY A 8 23.99 12.78 42.19
N ALA A 9 22.68 12.44 42.14
CA ALA A 9 22.20 11.19 41.52
C ALA A 9 20.66 11.15 41.37
N VAL A 10 20.01 12.28 41.07
CA VAL A 10 18.54 12.32 40.83
C VAL A 10 18.19 12.20 39.33
N CYS A 11 19.17 12.14 38.42
CA CYS A 11 18.93 12.05 36.98
C CYS A 11 19.18 10.66 36.36
N ALA A 12 18.85 9.57 37.07
CA ALA A 12 18.80 8.23 36.47
C ALA A 12 17.36 7.81 36.10
N VAL A 13 16.45 8.78 35.97
CA VAL A 13 15.12 8.62 35.36
C VAL A 13 15.14 9.24 33.96
N LEU A 14 16.09 8.81 33.13
CA LEU A 14 15.94 8.92 31.69
C LEU A 14 15.38 7.59 31.20
N SER A 15 14.10 7.42 31.50
CA SER A 15 13.20 6.52 30.82
C SER A 15 13.43 6.65 29.32
N THR A 16 14.20 5.73 28.75
CA THR A 16 14.27 5.55 27.30
C THR A 16 12.91 5.04 26.86
N VAL A 17 11.97 5.96 26.66
CA VAL A 17 10.84 5.73 25.77
C VAL A 17 11.45 5.49 24.40
N ASN A 18 11.71 4.21 24.11
CA ASN A 18 11.84 3.75 22.75
C ASN A 18 10.49 4.03 22.12
N PHE A 19 10.35 5.21 21.52
CA PHE A 19 9.35 5.45 20.51
C PHE A 19 9.75 4.51 19.36
N ALA A 20 9.28 3.26 19.43
CA ALA A 20 9.16 2.44 18.25
C ALA A 20 8.19 3.20 17.34
N VAL A 21 8.74 4.07 16.49
CA VAL A 21 8.01 4.59 15.36
C VAL A 21 7.68 3.36 14.55
N ALA A 22 6.44 2.88 14.67
CA ALA A 22 5.95 1.84 13.79
C ALA A 22 6.08 2.40 12.37
N GLU A 23 7.08 1.93 11.63
CA GLU A 23 7.24 2.32 10.22
C GLU A 23 5.94 1.94 9.52
N VAL A 24 5.18 2.96 9.11
CA VAL A 24 3.93 2.76 8.40
C VAL A 24 4.33 2.24 7.02
N LEU A 25 4.20 0.93 6.82
CA LEU A 25 4.40 0.32 5.51
C LEU A 25 3.55 1.05 4.48
N THR A 26 4.19 1.42 3.38
CA THR A 26 3.56 2.14 2.28
C THR A 26 3.20 1.20 1.14
N VAL A 27 2.39 1.69 0.19
CA VAL A 27 2.12 0.98 -1.06
C VAL A 27 3.42 0.74 -1.85
N GLY A 28 4.34 1.71 -1.84
CA GLY A 28 5.67 1.56 -2.46
C GLY A 28 6.47 0.41 -1.86
N ASP A 29 6.49 0.29 -0.53
CA ASP A 29 7.18 -0.80 0.17
C ASP A 29 6.56 -2.16 -0.17
N PHE A 30 5.23 -2.23 -0.29
CA PHE A 30 4.53 -3.44 -0.70
C PHE A 30 4.87 -3.87 -2.13
N VAL A 31 4.91 -2.91 -3.05
CA VAL A 31 5.31 -3.15 -4.44
C VAL A 31 6.75 -3.67 -4.50
N GLN A 32 7.67 -3.03 -3.77
CA GLN A 32 9.08 -3.44 -3.75
C GLN A 32 9.24 -4.84 -3.13
N ALA A 33 8.56 -5.10 -2.01
CA ALA A 33 8.60 -6.41 -1.37
C ALA A 33 8.02 -7.52 -2.26
N ALA A 34 7.02 -7.22 -3.09
CA ALA A 34 6.40 -8.20 -3.99
C ALA A 34 7.34 -8.73 -5.08
N GLU A 35 8.44 -8.04 -5.40
CA GLU A 35 9.44 -8.51 -6.38
C GLU A 35 10.13 -9.80 -5.93
N THR A 36 10.28 -10.00 -4.62
CA THR A 36 11.01 -11.16 -4.06
C THR A 36 10.16 -11.99 -3.09
N ASN A 37 9.07 -11.44 -2.57
CA ASN A 37 8.23 -12.10 -1.58
C ASN A 37 6.84 -12.42 -2.12
N VAL A 38 6.56 -13.72 -2.22
CA VAL A 38 5.28 -14.25 -2.73
C VAL A 38 4.09 -13.80 -1.90
N GLY A 39 4.25 -13.60 -0.58
CA GLY A 39 3.18 -13.12 0.30
C GLY A 39 2.67 -11.74 -0.09
N TYR A 40 3.58 -10.79 -0.30
CA TYR A 40 3.23 -9.43 -0.74
C TYR A 40 2.60 -9.44 -2.13
N ARG A 41 3.14 -10.27 -3.04
CA ARG A 41 2.53 -10.47 -4.37
C ARG A 41 1.09 -10.98 -4.28
N ARG A 42 0.81 -11.94 -3.38
CA ARG A 42 -0.56 -12.45 -3.17
C ARG A 42 -1.51 -11.41 -2.61
N VAL A 43 -1.03 -10.49 -1.77
CA VAL A 43 -1.85 -9.37 -1.28
C VAL A 43 -2.22 -8.43 -2.44
N ILE A 44 -1.26 -8.08 -3.29
CA ILE A 44 -1.50 -7.23 -4.48
C ILE A 44 -2.45 -7.93 -5.46
N GLU A 45 -2.25 -9.23 -5.71
CA GLU A 45 -3.14 -10.05 -6.53
C GLU A 45 -4.57 -10.06 -5.94
N GLY A 46 -4.71 -10.25 -4.63
CA GLY A 46 -6.01 -10.24 -3.95
C GLY A 46 -6.73 -8.90 -4.08
N ALA A 47 -6.00 -7.78 -3.95
CA ALA A 47 -6.56 -6.45 -4.17
C ALA A 47 -7.06 -6.28 -5.62
N GLY A 48 -6.27 -6.72 -6.60
CA GLY A 48 -6.64 -6.70 -8.03
C GLY A 48 -7.89 -7.53 -8.32
N ARG A 49 -7.90 -8.79 -7.89
CA ARG A 49 -9.05 -9.71 -8.05
C ARG A 49 -10.31 -9.18 -7.38
N GLY A 50 -10.17 -8.52 -6.23
CA GLY A 50 -11.28 -7.85 -5.57
C GLY A 50 -11.92 -6.79 -6.48
N MET A 51 -11.11 -5.96 -7.12
CA MET A 51 -11.59 -4.95 -8.06
C MET A 51 -12.21 -5.57 -9.33
N GLU A 52 -11.63 -6.64 -9.87
CA GLU A 52 -12.26 -7.43 -10.95
C GLU A 52 -13.65 -7.92 -10.56
N GLY A 53 -13.79 -8.48 -9.35
CA GLY A 53 -15.08 -8.98 -8.85
C GLY A 53 -16.13 -7.87 -8.76
N VAL A 54 -15.74 -6.68 -8.27
CA VAL A 54 -16.64 -5.52 -8.23
C VAL A 54 -17.01 -5.06 -9.65
N ASN A 55 -16.05 -4.99 -10.57
CA ASN A 55 -16.31 -4.57 -11.95
C ASN A 55 -17.27 -5.53 -12.65
N LEU A 56 -17.06 -6.84 -12.49
CA LEU A 56 -17.93 -7.89 -13.02
C LEU A 56 -19.33 -7.81 -12.42
N HIS A 57 -19.45 -7.52 -11.12
CA HIS A 57 -20.75 -7.32 -10.49
C HIS A 57 -21.50 -6.14 -11.12
N LEU A 58 -20.84 -4.99 -11.30
CA LEU A 58 -21.42 -3.79 -11.92
C LEU A 58 -21.88 -4.08 -13.35
N TYR A 59 -21.03 -4.74 -14.14
CA TYR A 59 -21.39 -5.20 -15.48
C TYR A 59 -22.65 -6.08 -15.47
N ALA A 60 -22.71 -7.07 -14.58
CA ALA A 60 -23.85 -7.99 -14.48
C ALA A 60 -25.17 -7.30 -14.10
N VAL A 61 -25.10 -6.25 -13.27
CA VAL A 61 -26.28 -5.46 -12.87
C VAL A 61 -26.54 -4.25 -13.79
N LYS A 62 -25.86 -4.18 -14.93
CA LYS A 62 -25.99 -3.10 -15.93
C LYS A 62 -25.71 -1.70 -15.37
N GLN A 63 -24.79 -1.62 -14.40
CA GLN A 63 -24.25 -0.35 -13.90
C GLN A 63 -22.93 -0.02 -14.61
N PRO A 64 -22.54 1.27 -14.66
CA PRO A 64 -21.23 1.65 -15.16
C PRO A 64 -20.11 0.93 -14.41
N GLU A 65 -19.18 0.36 -15.17
CA GLU A 65 -17.97 -0.27 -14.63
C GLU A 65 -17.03 0.79 -14.04
N LEU A 66 -16.16 0.39 -13.10
CA LEU A 66 -15.15 1.26 -12.51
C LEU A 66 -14.00 1.53 -13.49
N TYR A 67 -13.63 0.52 -14.28
CA TYR A 67 -12.60 0.58 -15.32
C TYR A 67 -12.97 -0.38 -16.46
N CYS A 68 -12.37 -0.22 -17.63
CA CYS A 68 -12.73 -0.96 -18.85
C CYS A 68 -11.56 -1.84 -19.33
N PRO A 69 -11.40 -3.05 -18.76
CA PRO A 69 -10.27 -3.92 -19.11
C PRO A 69 -10.36 -4.41 -20.57
N PRO A 70 -9.23 -4.81 -21.18
CA PRO A 70 -9.23 -5.37 -22.53
C PRO A 70 -10.08 -6.65 -22.61
N GLU A 71 -10.78 -6.83 -23.73
CA GLU A 71 -11.59 -8.03 -23.93
C GLU A 71 -10.74 -9.32 -23.80
N LYS A 72 -11.29 -10.30 -23.08
CA LYS A 72 -10.70 -11.66 -22.92
C LYS A 72 -9.35 -11.69 -22.20
N MET A 73 -8.94 -10.60 -21.54
CA MET A 73 -7.74 -10.59 -20.71
C MET A 73 -8.11 -10.95 -19.28
N ALA A 74 -7.62 -12.09 -18.79
CA ALA A 74 -7.61 -12.39 -17.37
C ALA A 74 -6.28 -11.92 -16.79
N PHE A 75 -6.31 -11.10 -15.73
CA PHE A 75 -5.08 -10.61 -15.13
C PHE A 75 -4.42 -11.68 -14.26
N THR A 76 -3.11 -11.84 -14.41
CA THR A 76 -2.27 -12.65 -13.52
C THR A 76 -1.81 -11.81 -12.32
N GLY A 77 -1.36 -12.48 -11.26
CA GLY A 77 -0.79 -11.79 -10.09
C GLY A 77 0.38 -10.87 -10.46
N ASP A 78 1.23 -11.29 -11.40
CA ASP A 78 2.37 -10.48 -11.86
C ASP A 78 1.91 -9.25 -12.65
N GLN A 79 0.85 -9.36 -13.45
CA GLN A 79 0.27 -8.21 -14.15
C GLN A 79 -0.30 -7.17 -13.17
N TYR A 80 -0.92 -7.60 -12.07
CA TYR A 80 -1.38 -6.68 -11.02
C TYR A 80 -0.23 -5.95 -10.34
N VAL A 81 0.84 -6.67 -10.00
CA VAL A 81 2.06 -6.05 -9.45
C VAL A 81 2.62 -5.03 -10.42
N GLU A 82 2.71 -5.36 -11.71
CA GLU A 82 3.22 -4.46 -12.72
C GLU A 82 2.35 -3.20 -12.89
N ILE A 83 1.03 -3.35 -12.93
CA ILE A 83 0.08 -2.22 -13.02
C ILE A 83 0.27 -1.27 -11.83
N LEU A 84 0.26 -1.81 -10.61
CA LEU A 84 0.42 -1.01 -9.39
C LEU A 84 1.81 -0.39 -9.30
N ALA A 85 2.87 -1.12 -9.66
CA ALA A 85 4.24 -0.63 -9.67
C ALA A 85 4.43 0.52 -10.66
N ASN A 86 3.90 0.37 -11.87
CA ASN A 86 3.92 1.42 -12.89
C ASN A 86 3.21 2.69 -12.39
N ARG A 87 2.08 2.54 -11.70
CA ARG A 87 1.36 3.67 -11.12
C ARG A 87 2.13 4.31 -9.95
N ALA A 88 2.67 3.52 -9.04
CA ALA A 88 3.46 4.01 -7.90
C ALA A 88 4.70 4.79 -8.36
N ARG A 89 5.43 4.29 -9.37
CA ARG A 89 6.58 4.99 -9.96
C ARG A 89 6.23 6.37 -10.53
N ARG A 90 5.04 6.51 -11.14
CA ARG A 90 4.58 7.76 -11.74
C ARG A 90 3.88 8.69 -10.74
N SER A 91 3.60 8.23 -9.53
CA SER A 91 2.85 9.01 -8.53
C SER A 91 3.45 8.80 -7.13
N PRO A 92 4.39 9.66 -6.71
CA PRO A 92 4.98 9.60 -5.37
C PRO A 92 3.93 9.66 -4.25
N ALA A 93 2.83 10.40 -4.49
CA ALA A 93 1.70 10.47 -3.57
C ALA A 93 1.03 9.11 -3.35
N LEU A 94 0.83 8.31 -4.42
CA LEU A 94 0.29 6.96 -4.31
C LEU A 94 1.29 6.00 -3.68
N ALA A 95 2.57 6.08 -4.06
CA ALA A 95 3.62 5.25 -3.48
C ALA A 95 3.74 5.45 -1.96
N SER A 96 3.54 6.68 -1.47
CA SER A 96 3.63 7.05 -0.06
C SER A 96 2.34 6.77 0.74
N MET A 97 1.27 6.26 0.09
CA MET A 97 0.04 5.93 0.81
C MET A 97 0.29 4.76 1.78
N PRO A 98 -0.39 4.74 2.95
CA PRO A 98 -0.36 3.59 3.84
C PRO A 98 -0.78 2.31 3.11
N ALA A 99 -0.07 1.21 3.34
CA ALA A 99 -0.32 -0.08 2.70
C ALA A 99 -1.72 -0.63 2.96
N GLY A 100 -2.38 -0.22 4.07
CA GLY A 100 -3.78 -0.55 4.32
C GLY A 100 -4.74 -0.03 3.23
N LEU A 101 -4.33 0.94 2.42
CA LEU A 101 -5.08 1.48 1.29
C LEU A 101 -4.71 0.83 -0.06
N ILE A 102 -4.06 -0.33 -0.06
CA ILE A 102 -3.62 -1.00 -1.29
C ILE A 102 -4.75 -1.28 -2.28
N GLY A 103 -5.96 -1.57 -1.79
CA GLY A 103 -7.15 -1.75 -2.64
C GLY A 103 -7.54 -0.46 -3.37
N TYR A 104 -7.50 0.69 -2.67
CA TYR A 104 -7.76 2.00 -3.27
C TYR A 104 -6.66 2.38 -4.28
N ALA A 105 -5.40 2.14 -3.92
CA ALA A 105 -4.27 2.39 -4.82
C ALA A 105 -4.36 1.52 -6.08
N MET A 106 -4.74 0.25 -5.94
CA MET A 106 -4.96 -0.67 -7.06
C MET A 106 -6.11 -0.21 -7.96
N LEU A 107 -7.25 0.18 -7.39
CA LEU A 107 -8.36 0.73 -8.16
C LEU A 107 -7.93 1.95 -8.98
N GLY A 108 -7.24 2.90 -8.34
CA GLY A 108 -6.72 4.07 -9.04
C GLY A 108 -5.71 3.73 -10.14
N ALA A 109 -4.92 2.67 -9.96
CA ALA A 109 -4.02 2.17 -11.00
C ALA A 109 -4.80 1.58 -12.18
N LEU A 110 -5.80 0.72 -11.92
CA LEU A 110 -6.66 0.10 -12.94
C LEU A 110 -7.44 1.14 -13.75
N ILE A 111 -8.05 2.13 -13.11
CA ILE A 111 -8.78 3.22 -13.79
C ILE A 111 -7.88 3.97 -14.77
N GLN A 112 -6.63 4.24 -14.36
CA GLN A 112 -5.70 4.97 -15.22
C GLN A 112 -5.10 4.12 -16.34
N THR A 113 -4.93 2.82 -16.10
CA THR A 113 -4.43 1.90 -17.12
C THR A 113 -5.52 1.56 -18.13
N PHE A 114 -6.77 1.48 -17.69
CA PHE A 114 -7.92 1.03 -18.46
C PHE A 114 -9.12 1.97 -18.29
N PRO A 115 -9.01 3.24 -18.73
CA PRO A 115 -10.12 4.18 -18.62
C PRO A 115 -11.29 3.73 -19.49
N CYS A 116 -12.51 3.93 -18.99
CA CYS A 116 -13.71 3.81 -19.80
C CYS A 116 -13.88 5.06 -20.70
N PRO A 117 -14.41 4.90 -21.92
CA PRO A 117 -14.64 5.99 -22.86
C PRO A 117 -15.76 6.96 -22.43
#